data_AF-A0A2L0TZY0-F1
#
_entry.id   AF-A0A2L0TZY0-F1
#
_cell.length_a   1.000
_cell.length_b   1.000
_cell.length_c   1.000
_cell.angle_alpha   90.00
_cell.angle_beta   90.00
_cell.angle_gamma   90.00
#
_symmetry.space_group_name_H-M   'P 1'
#
loop_
_entity.id
_entity.type
_entity.pdbx_description
1 polymer ?
#
loop_
_entity_poly.entity_id
_entity_poly.type
_entity_poly.pdbx_seq_one_letter_code
_entity_poly.pdbx_strand_id
1 'polypeptide(L)'
;MPHTYRVQVQALDREVPPLQFDCQNHDDIFAILALSKGKLPMSEQEHKAFIVGLKLFGEVMMQHRKEELFKGFLPHFKQFMGQLKRTARGEEAVVAPSE
;
A
#
# COMPACT_ATOMS: atom_id res chain seq x y z
N MET A 1 7.74 -16.17 -2.37
CA MET A 1 9.06 -15.66 -1.95
C MET A 1 8.93 -14.15 -1.79
N PRO A 2 9.55 -13.52 -0.79
CA PRO A 2 9.53 -12.06 -0.70
C PRO A 2 10.29 -11.44 -1.88
N HIS A 3 9.78 -10.32 -2.36
CA HIS A 3 10.41 -9.46 -3.35
C HIS A 3 11.26 -8.42 -2.64
N THR A 4 12.45 -8.10 -3.19
CA THR A 4 13.34 -7.09 -2.63
C THR A 4 13.27 -5.82 -3.47
N TYR A 5 13.16 -4.68 -2.80
CA TYR A 5 13.09 -3.36 -3.42
C TYR A 5 14.06 -2.38 -2.77
N ARG A 6 14.57 -1.45 -3.57
CA ARG A 6 15.24 -0.25 -3.08
C ARG A 6 14.30 0.93 -3.24
N VAL A 7 14.10 1.67 -2.16
CA VAL A 7 13.28 2.89 -2.16
C VAL A 7 14.21 4.09 -2.03
N GLN A 8 13.96 5.12 -2.83
CA GLN A 8 14.63 6.40 -2.76
C GLN A 8 13.59 7.53 -2.67
N VAL A 9 13.81 8.47 -1.76
CA VAL A 9 13.01 9.69 -1.64
C VAL A 9 13.95 10.89 -1.78
N GLN A 10 13.74 11.66 -2.85
CA GLN A 10 14.47 12.89 -3.14
C GLN A 10 13.57 14.08 -2.84
N ALA A 11 14.07 15.03 -2.07
CA ALA A 11 13.38 16.29 -1.90
C ALA A 11 13.59 17.17 -3.15
N LEU A 12 12.51 17.79 -3.63
CA LEU A 12 12.52 18.63 -4.85
C LEU A 12 12.69 20.11 -4.53
N ASP A 13 12.45 20.49 -3.29
CA ASP A 13 12.45 21.86 -2.77
C ASP A 13 13.71 22.22 -1.97
N ARG A 14 14.58 21.24 -1.73
CA ARG A 14 15.82 21.40 -0.95
C ARG A 14 16.92 20.49 -1.47
N GLU A 15 18.15 20.99 -1.43
CA GLU A 15 19.35 20.21 -1.77
C GLU A 15 19.82 19.41 -0.55
N VAL A 16 19.23 18.23 -0.36
CA VAL A 16 19.69 17.23 0.61
C VAL A 16 19.95 15.91 -0.10
N PRO A 17 20.88 15.07 0.41
CA PRO A 17 21.07 13.73 -0.12
C PRO A 17 19.75 12.93 -0.09
N PRO A 18 19.47 12.10 -1.11
CA PRO A 18 18.26 11.27 -1.12
C PRO A 18 18.25 10.31 0.06
N LEU A 19 17.09 10.17 0.71
CA LEU A 19 16.85 9.07 1.64
C LEU A 19 16.81 7.77 0.82
N GLN A 20 17.59 6.77 1.21
CA GLN A 20 17.62 5.48 0.56
C GLN A 20 17.57 4.34 1.59
N PHE A 21 16.76 3.33 1.32
CA PHE A 21 16.72 2.09 2.09
C PHE A 21 16.29 0.90 1.22
N ASP A 22 16.69 -0.29 1.64
CA ASP A 22 16.28 -1.56 1.03
C ASP A 22 15.20 -2.19 1.91
N CYS A 23 14.21 -2.82 1.28
CA CYS A 23 13.12 -3.50 1.98
C CYS A 23 12.72 -4.78 1.25
N GLN A 24 12.10 -5.69 2.00
CA GLN A 24 11.44 -6.86 1.45
C GLN A 24 9.92 -6.65 1.49
N ASN A 25 9.19 -7.19 0.53
CA ASN A 25 7.73 -7.22 0.54
C ASN A 25 7.25 -8.60 0.10
N HIS A 26 6.22 -9.13 0.75
CA HIS A 26 5.65 -10.41 0.34
C HIS A 26 4.80 -10.33 -0.92
N ASP A 27 4.38 -9.13 -1.32
CA ASP A 27 3.63 -8.88 -2.54
C ASP A 27 4.53 -8.30 -3.64
N ASP A 28 4.25 -8.66 -4.90
CA ASP A 28 4.84 -7.97 -6.05
C ASP A 28 4.15 -6.62 -6.28
N ILE A 29 4.84 -5.54 -5.89
CA ILE A 29 4.33 -4.16 -6.02
C ILE A 29 4.01 -3.81 -7.48
N PHE A 30 4.82 -4.25 -8.44
CA PHE A 30 4.61 -3.94 -9.86
C PHE A 30 3.42 -4.70 -10.43
N ALA A 31 3.27 -5.98 -10.08
CA ALA A 31 2.11 -6.77 -10.49
C ALA A 31 0.81 -6.16 -9.94
N ILE A 32 0.83 -5.65 -8.71
CA ILE A 32 -0.34 -5.00 -8.09
C ILE A 32 -0.66 -3.66 -8.76
N LEU A 33 0.35 -2.84 -9.08
CA LEU A 33 0.15 -1.62 -9.85
C LEU A 33 -0.49 -1.92 -11.21
N ALA A 34 -0.01 -2.94 -11.93
CA ALA A 34 -0.59 -3.36 -13.19
C ALA A 34 -2.03 -3.87 -13.03
N LEU A 35 -2.28 -4.73 -12.04
CA LEU A 35 -3.59 -5.33 -11.77
C LEU A 35 -4.66 -4.28 -11.43
N SER A 36 -4.30 -3.25 -10.66
CA SER A 36 -5.23 -2.26 -10.12
C SER A 36 -5.34 -0.97 -10.95
N LYS A 37 -4.56 -0.85 -12.04
CA LYS A 37 -4.55 0.33 -12.91
C LYS A 37 -5.95 0.62 -13.46
N GLY A 38 -6.44 1.85 -13.24
CA GLY A 38 -7.74 2.32 -13.72
C GLY A 38 -8.96 1.74 -12.99
N LYS A 39 -8.77 0.90 -11.95
CA LYS A 39 -9.86 0.29 -11.18
C LYS A 39 -10.15 1.01 -9.87
N LEU A 40 -9.23 1.85 -9.43
CA LEU A 40 -9.40 2.71 -8.27
C LEU A 40 -9.74 4.13 -8.73
N PRO A 41 -10.66 4.84 -8.06
CA PRO A 41 -11.06 6.20 -8.43
C PRO A 41 -9.99 7.21 -7.98
N MET A 42 -8.79 7.12 -8.57
CA MET A 42 -7.61 7.92 -8.25
C MET A 42 -6.87 8.29 -9.55
N SER A 43 -6.14 9.40 -9.54
CA SER A 43 -5.18 9.70 -10.62
C SER A 43 -4.04 8.67 -10.66
N GLU A 44 -3.30 8.63 -11.76
CA GLU A 44 -2.16 7.72 -11.89
C GLU A 44 -1.07 7.97 -10.82
N GLN A 45 -0.83 9.23 -10.45
CA GLN A 45 0.18 9.57 -9.45
C GLN A 45 -0.28 9.19 -8.04
N GLU A 46 -1.53 9.48 -7.69
CA GLU A 46 -2.11 9.05 -6.42
C GLU A 46 -2.13 7.52 -6.31
N HIS A 47 -2.48 6.83 -7.39
CA HIS A 47 -2.49 5.38 -7.45
C HIS A 47 -1.11 4.77 -7.16
N LYS A 48 -0.06 5.30 -7.80
CA LYS A 48 1.33 4.87 -7.55
C LYS A 48 1.73 5.11 -6.10
N ALA A 49 1.51 6.32 -5.59
CA ALA A 49 1.85 6.69 -4.22
C ALA A 49 1.09 5.83 -3.20
N PHE A 50 -0.20 5.63 -3.42
CA PHE A 50 -1.07 4.82 -2.57
C PHE A 50 -0.63 3.37 -2.51
N ILE A 51 -0.44 2.70 -3.66
CA ILE A 51 -0.05 1.29 -3.68
C ILE A 51 1.33 1.08 -3.09
N VAL A 52 2.32 1.91 -3.47
CA VAL A 52 3.68 1.80 -2.92
C VAL A 52 3.66 2.03 -1.41
N GLY A 53 3.06 3.13 -0.94
CA GLY A 53 2.98 3.46 0.48
C GLY A 53 2.25 2.40 1.30
N LEU A 54 1.11 1.92 0.80
CA LEU A 54 0.33 0.87 1.45
C LEU A 54 1.12 -0.43 1.61
N LYS A 55 1.92 -0.80 0.62
CA LYS A 55 2.71 -2.04 0.67
C LYS A 55 3.90 -1.92 1.61
N LEU A 56 4.60 -0.79 1.59
CA LEU A 56 5.69 -0.53 2.53
C LEU A 56 5.18 -0.51 3.97
N PHE A 57 4.10 0.22 4.25
CA PHE A 57 3.48 0.28 5.57
C PHE A 57 2.92 -1.07 6.03
N GLY A 58 2.20 -1.77 5.14
CA GLY A 58 1.57 -3.06 5.44
C GLY A 58 2.59 -4.11 5.85
N GLU A 59 3.76 -4.15 5.20
CA GLU A 59 4.84 -5.06 5.57
C GLU A 59 5.38 -4.78 6.99
N VAL A 60 5.71 -3.52 7.31
CA VAL A 60 6.17 -3.13 8.65
C VAL A 60 5.14 -3.52 9.70
N MET A 61 3.87 -3.22 9.45
CA MET A 61 2.80 -3.59 10.36
C MET A 61 2.66 -5.12 10.53
N MET A 62 2.87 -5.93 9.49
CA MET A 62 2.83 -7.41 9.62
C MET A 62 4.00 -7.94 10.46
N GLN A 63 5.20 -7.36 10.27
CA GLN A 63 6.39 -7.70 11.04
C GLN A 63 6.22 -7.36 12.53
N HIS A 64 5.61 -6.21 12.81
CA HIS A 64 5.39 -5.67 14.17
C HIS A 64 3.96 -5.91 14.70
N ARG A 65 3.20 -6.84 14.13
CA ARG A 65 1.76 -7.04 14.43
C ARG A 65 1.38 -7.30 15.90
N LYS A 66 2.35 -7.65 16.74
CA LYS A 66 2.17 -7.93 18.17
C LYS A 66 2.31 -6.67 19.03
N GLU A 67 2.83 -5.58 18.48
CA GLU A 67 3.03 -4.31 19.18
C GLU A 67 1.70 -3.60 19.36
N GLU A 68 1.52 -2.93 20.49
CA GLU A 68 0.22 -2.33 20.88
C GLU A 68 -0.29 -1.32 19.84
N LEU A 69 0.62 -0.57 19.19
CA LEU A 69 0.29 0.38 18.12
C LEU A 69 -0.46 -0.30 16.95
N PHE A 70 -0.02 -1.49 16.55
CA PHE A 70 -0.58 -2.20 15.39
C PHE A 70 -1.71 -3.15 15.76
N LYS A 71 -1.69 -3.70 16.97
CA LYS A 71 -2.64 -4.69 17.46
C LYS A 71 -4.10 -4.22 17.35
N GLY A 72 -4.38 -2.98 17.76
CA GLY A 72 -5.72 -2.39 17.66
C GLY A 72 -6.13 -2.04 16.23
N PHE A 73 -5.17 -1.66 15.38
CA PHE A 73 -5.44 -1.22 14.01
C PHE A 73 -5.55 -2.39 13.00
N LEU A 74 -4.86 -3.50 13.26
CA LEU A 74 -4.74 -4.63 12.35
C LEU A 74 -6.08 -5.21 11.86
N PRO A 75 -7.14 -5.37 12.70
CA PRO A 75 -8.43 -5.86 12.23
C PRO A 75 -9.06 -4.95 11.17
N HIS A 76 -9.01 -3.63 11.40
CA HIS A 76 -9.54 -2.63 10.48
C HIS A 76 -8.72 -2.56 9.19
N PHE A 77 -7.39 -2.66 9.30
CA PHE A 77 -6.55 -2.76 8.12
C PHE A 77 -6.88 -3.98 7.26
N LYS A 78 -7.12 -5.15 7.87
CA LYS A 78 -7.52 -6.36 7.13
C LYS A 78 -8.86 -6.17 6.41
N GLN A 79 -9.84 -5.53 7.06
CA GLN A 79 -11.13 -5.19 6.44
C GLN A 79 -10.94 -4.28 5.23
N PHE A 80 -10.16 -3.21 5.39
CA PHE A 80 -9.80 -2.28 4.32
C PHE A 80 -9.12 -3.00 3.14
N MET A 81 -8.10 -3.82 3.41
CA MET A 81 -7.40 -4.60 2.39
C MET A 81 -8.34 -5.57 1.66
N GLY A 82 -9.33 -6.13 2.36
CA GLY A 82 -10.36 -6.97 1.76
C GLY A 82 -11.22 -6.21 0.76
N GLN A 83 -11.70 -5.02 1.13
CA GLN A 83 -12.45 -4.14 0.23
C GLN A 83 -11.60 -3.70 -0.96
N LEU A 84 -10.37 -3.23 -0.70
CA LEU A 84 -9.44 -2.78 -1.73
C LEU A 84 -9.16 -3.86 -2.78
N LYS A 85 -8.96 -5.11 -2.36
CA LYS A 85 -8.70 -6.23 -3.28
C LYS A 85 -9.90 -6.52 -4.19
N ARG A 86 -11.13 -6.40 -3.68
CA ARG A 86 -12.36 -6.56 -4.50
C ARG A 86 -12.45 -5.46 -5.56
N THR A 87 -12.30 -4.21 -5.14
CA THR A 87 -12.30 -3.06 -6.06
C THR A 87 -11.19 -3.19 -7.12
N ALA A 88 -9.96 -3.56 -6.70
CA ALA A 88 -8.83 -3.78 -7.61
C ALA A 88 -9.00 -4.98 -8.55
N ARG A 89 -9.97 -5.87 -8.31
CA ARG A 89 -10.36 -6.95 -9.23
C ARG A 89 -11.49 -6.56 -10.16
N GLY A 90 -12.11 -5.39 -9.95
CA GLY A 90 -13.31 -4.97 -10.69
C GLY A 90 -14.60 -5.63 -10.15
N GLU A 91 -14.54 -6.20 -8.95
CA GLU A 91 -15.74 -6.66 -8.24
C GLU A 91 -16.38 -5.41 -7.60
N GLU A 92 -17.68 -5.18 -7.85
CA GLU A 92 -18.40 -4.02 -7.31
C GLU A 92 -18.15 -3.88 -5.80
N ALA A 93 -17.67 -2.70 -5.40
CA ALA A 93 -17.67 -2.35 -3.99
C ALA A 93 -19.15 -2.30 -3.56
N VAL A 94 -19.56 -3.21 -2.66
CA VAL A 94 -20.83 -3.07 -1.95
C VAL A 94 -20.75 -1.73 -1.23
N VAL A 95 -21.37 -0.71 -1.82
CA VAL A 95 -21.52 0.61 -1.23
C VAL A 95 -22.40 0.40 -0.02
N ALA A 96 -21.81 0.38 1.18
CA ALA A 96 -22.60 0.50 2.38
C ALA A 96 -23.38 1.82 2.27
N PRO A 97 -24.70 1.83 2.54
CA PRO A 97 -25.48 3.06 2.44
C PRO A 97 -24.83 4.13 3.31
N SER A 98 -24.63 5.30 2.74
CA SER A 98 -24.31 6.50 3.51
C SER A 98 -25.49 6.79 4.42
N GLU A 99 -25.28 6.77 5.75
CA GLU A 99 -26.19 7.41 6.71
C GLU A 99 -26.08 8.94 6.64
#